data_AF-A0A4W5PV18-F1
#
_entry.id   AF-A0A4W5PV18-F1
#
_cell.length_a   1.000
_cell.length_b   1.000
_cell.length_c   1.000
_cell.angle_alpha   90.00
_cell.angle_beta   90.00
_cell.angle_gamma   90.00
#
_symmetry.space_group_name_H-M   'P 1'
#
loop_
_entity.id
_entity.type
_entity.pdbx_description
1 polymer ?
#
loop_
_entity_poly.entity_id
_entity_poly.type
_entity_poly.pdbx_seq_one_letter_code
_entity_poly.pdbx_strand_id
1 'polypeptide(L)'
;MESIAEPYIKRRADRHLEKGRIVIFGAGTGNPYFTTDTAAVLRGIEINADVILKGTRVDGVYDSDPEKNASAVKFDYISFDDVLKKGLNVMDTTAFTLSQENKLPIVVFDMNKIGNLLKISMLGSVFVDYYGSASPLSQVSKISVPDARTITLQPFEKNMLHPIEKAIMIANLGFNPMNNGDLIIISVPPLTEDRRRELAKQAKVEAEDAKIGIRNARKDANTDIKKLEKDGTSEDICKSAEEEVQNLTNSFIKKIDELLAVKEAEIMKV
;
A
#
# COMPACT_ATOMS: atom_id res chain seq x y z
N MET A 1 -27.63 10.04 0.80
CA MET A 1 -26.31 9.83 0.17
C MET A 1 -25.82 8.47 0.63
N GLU A 2 -25.75 7.49 -0.27
CA GLU A 2 -25.10 6.21 0.04
C GLU A 2 -23.61 6.46 0.29
N SER A 3 -23.11 5.97 1.42
CA SER A 3 -21.72 6.11 1.81
C SER A 3 -20.85 5.12 1.03
N ILE A 4 -20.01 5.62 0.12
CA ILE A 4 -19.06 4.83 -0.69
C ILE A 4 -18.02 4.10 0.18
N ALA A 5 -17.76 4.61 1.38
CA ALA A 5 -16.88 4.00 2.37
C ALA A 5 -17.53 4.04 3.76
N GLU A 6 -17.19 3.08 4.61
CA GLU A 6 -17.58 3.14 6.02
C GLU A 6 -16.80 4.25 6.76
N PRO A 7 -17.39 4.86 7.79
CA PRO A 7 -16.65 5.75 8.67
C PRO A 7 -15.43 5.05 9.26
N TYR A 8 -14.32 5.78 9.41
CA TYR A 8 -13.14 5.23 10.06
C TYR A 8 -13.45 4.79 11.49
N ILE A 9 -13.31 3.49 11.74
CA ILE A 9 -13.41 2.90 13.07
C ILE A 9 -12.10 2.15 13.33
N LYS A 10 -11.23 2.73 14.17
CA LYS A 10 -9.91 2.18 14.51
C LYS A 10 -9.95 0.68 14.78
N ARG A 11 -10.83 0.25 15.69
CA ARG A 11 -10.94 -1.17 16.09
C ARG A 11 -11.31 -2.11 14.94
N ARG A 12 -12.02 -1.62 13.91
CA ARG A 12 -12.29 -2.42 12.71
C ARG A 12 -11.04 -2.49 11.84
N ALA A 13 -10.39 -1.36 11.60
CA ALA A 13 -9.14 -1.31 10.84
C ALA A 13 -8.09 -2.27 11.45
N ASP A 14 -7.88 -2.20 12.76
CA ASP A 14 -6.97 -3.09 13.49
C ASP A 14 -7.34 -4.57 13.27
N ARG A 15 -8.62 -4.92 13.39
CA ARG A 15 -9.09 -6.30 13.16
C ARG A 15 -8.89 -6.78 11.71
N HIS A 16 -8.99 -5.88 10.74
CA HIS A 16 -8.71 -6.23 9.34
C HIS A 16 -7.20 -6.43 9.11
N LEU A 17 -6.36 -5.60 9.73
CA LEU A 17 -4.90 -5.73 9.70
C LEU A 17 -4.43 -7.02 10.40
N GLU A 18 -4.96 -7.35 11.57
CA GLU A 18 -4.69 -8.61 12.28
C GLU A 18 -5.04 -9.86 11.46
N LYS A 19 -6.01 -9.75 10.55
CA LYS A 19 -6.40 -10.82 9.62
C LYS A 19 -5.55 -10.86 8.34
N GLY A 20 -4.50 -10.03 8.24
CA GLY A 20 -3.63 -9.94 7.07
C GLY A 20 -4.31 -9.32 5.84
N ARG A 21 -5.34 -8.48 6.04
CA ARG A 21 -6.05 -7.81 4.94
C ARG A 21 -5.45 -6.44 4.68
N ILE A 22 -5.51 -6.01 3.41
CA ILE A 22 -5.20 -4.63 3.04
C ILE A 22 -6.36 -3.74 3.47
N VAL A 23 -6.07 -2.66 4.18
CA VAL A 23 -7.05 -1.64 4.58
C VAL A 23 -6.78 -0.36 3.80
N ILE A 24 -7.79 0.13 3.08
CA ILE A 24 -7.69 1.37 2.29
C ILE A 24 -8.40 2.48 3.05
N PHE A 25 -7.64 3.49 3.48
CA PHE A 25 -8.18 4.68 4.14
C PHE A 25 -8.49 5.78 3.13
N GLY A 26 -9.76 5.91 2.73
CA GLY A 26 -10.24 7.02 1.90
C GLY A 26 -10.61 8.24 2.74
N ALA A 27 -9.69 8.80 3.53
CA ALA A 27 -10.00 9.84 4.51
C ALA A 27 -9.22 11.15 4.28
N GLY A 28 -9.95 12.25 4.07
CA GLY A 28 -9.49 13.58 4.48
C GLY A 28 -9.81 13.79 5.97
N THR A 29 -9.03 14.58 6.70
CA THR A 29 -9.31 14.84 8.13
C THR A 29 -10.54 15.73 8.35
N GLY A 30 -11.06 16.38 7.29
CA GLY A 30 -12.17 17.33 7.38
C GLY A 30 -11.81 18.62 8.11
N ASN A 31 -10.58 18.76 8.61
CA ASN A 31 -10.10 19.94 9.28
C ASN A 31 -9.57 20.97 8.27
N PRO A 32 -9.99 22.24 8.36
CA PRO A 32 -9.36 23.32 7.62
C PRO A 32 -7.85 23.32 7.89
N TYR A 33 -7.04 23.59 6.86
CA TYR A 33 -5.56 23.66 6.93
C TYR A 33 -4.82 22.34 7.14
N PHE A 34 -5.52 21.19 7.14
CA PHE A 34 -4.87 19.88 7.15
C PHE A 34 -4.75 19.32 5.74
N THR A 35 -3.53 18.95 5.37
CA THR A 35 -3.23 18.36 4.07
C THR A 35 -3.43 16.84 4.09
N THR A 36 -3.46 16.25 2.89
CA THR A 36 -3.50 14.79 2.73
C THR A 36 -2.33 14.09 3.40
N ASP A 37 -1.14 14.73 3.39
CA ASP A 37 0.05 14.20 4.04
C ASP A 37 -0.14 14.16 5.57
N THR A 38 -0.75 15.19 6.15
CA THR A 38 -1.04 15.22 7.59
C THR A 38 -2.10 14.17 7.97
N ALA A 39 -3.09 13.94 7.09
CA ALA A 39 -4.09 12.89 7.28
C ALA A 39 -3.47 11.49 7.29
N ALA A 40 -2.53 11.23 6.37
CA ALA A 40 -1.83 9.96 6.28
C ALA A 40 -0.99 9.68 7.53
N VAL A 41 -0.26 10.68 8.02
CA VAL A 41 0.55 10.55 9.26
C VAL A 41 -0.34 10.28 10.46
N LEU A 42 -1.43 11.04 10.63
CA LEU A 42 -2.39 10.82 11.72
C LEU A 42 -2.95 9.40 11.72
N ARG A 43 -3.45 8.92 10.57
CA ARG A 43 -4.00 7.56 10.48
C ARG A 43 -2.93 6.50 10.69
N GLY A 44 -1.72 6.72 10.19
CA GLY A 44 -0.57 5.86 10.43
C GLY A 44 -0.27 5.72 11.93
N ILE A 45 -0.24 6.83 12.67
CA ILE A 45 -0.04 6.80 14.12
C ILE A 45 -1.19 6.07 14.82
N GLU A 46 -2.44 6.34 14.44
CA GLU A 46 -3.60 5.74 15.09
C GLU A 46 -3.65 4.22 14.95
N ILE A 47 -3.25 3.67 13.80
CA ILE A 47 -3.18 2.22 13.56
C ILE A 47 -1.85 1.59 14.02
N ASN A 48 -0.97 2.38 14.67
CA ASN A 48 0.38 1.98 15.05
C ASN A 48 1.20 1.42 13.86
N ALA A 49 1.16 2.11 12.72
CA ALA A 49 1.99 1.75 11.58
C ALA A 49 3.48 1.87 11.94
N ASP A 50 4.29 0.93 11.45
CA ASP A 50 5.73 0.94 11.68
C ASP A 50 6.46 1.98 10.81
N VAL A 51 5.92 2.29 9.63
CA VAL A 51 6.54 3.18 8.65
C VAL A 51 5.51 3.83 7.73
N ILE A 52 5.78 5.07 7.30
CA ILE A 52 5.03 5.75 6.25
C ILE A 52 5.80 5.63 4.94
N LEU A 53 5.16 5.06 3.92
CA LEU A 53 5.71 5.01 2.56
C LEU A 53 5.13 6.16 1.73
N LYS A 54 5.94 7.17 1.41
CA LYS A 54 5.54 8.30 0.58
C LYS A 54 5.96 8.05 -0.87
N GLY A 55 4.99 7.76 -1.73
CA GLY A 55 5.19 7.70 -3.17
C GLY A 55 5.26 9.11 -3.77
N THR A 56 6.39 9.45 -4.40
CA THR A 56 6.57 10.70 -5.14
C THR A 56 7.01 10.39 -6.58
N ARG A 57 7.28 11.43 -7.38
CA ARG A 57 7.84 11.30 -8.74
C ARG A 57 9.37 11.17 -8.75
N VAL A 58 9.99 11.29 -7.59
CA VAL A 58 11.46 11.27 -7.41
C VAL A 58 11.81 10.15 -6.43
N ASP A 59 12.96 9.54 -6.60
CA ASP A 59 13.31 8.30 -5.89
C ASP A 59 13.89 8.51 -4.47
N GLY A 60 13.78 9.73 -3.93
CA GLY A 60 14.20 10.05 -2.56
C GLY A 60 14.15 11.55 -2.24
N VAL A 61 14.83 11.93 -1.16
CA VAL A 61 14.98 13.33 -0.72
C VAL A 61 16.27 13.89 -1.31
N TYR A 62 16.18 15.02 -2.00
CA TYR A 62 17.31 15.68 -2.65
C TYR A 62 17.60 17.03 -1.99
N ASP A 63 18.84 17.50 -2.11
CA ASP A 63 19.26 18.84 -1.65
C ASP A 63 18.62 19.98 -2.44
N SER A 64 18.28 19.71 -3.70
CA SER A 64 17.69 20.62 -4.66
C SER A 64 16.75 19.83 -5.57
N ASP A 65 15.80 20.52 -6.20
CA ASP A 65 14.82 19.90 -7.09
C ASP A 65 15.54 19.18 -8.25
N PRO A 66 15.53 17.83 -8.32
CA PRO A 66 16.30 17.08 -9.31
C PRO A 66 15.78 17.29 -10.74
N GLU A 67 14.55 17.78 -10.91
CA GLU A 67 14.03 18.16 -12.23
C GLU A 67 14.63 19.48 -12.73
N LYS A 68 15.09 20.35 -11.83
CA LYS A 68 15.66 21.66 -12.17
C LYS A 68 17.18 21.71 -12.08
N ASN A 69 17.77 20.86 -11.22
CA ASN A 69 19.20 20.78 -11.02
C ASN A 69 19.70 19.35 -11.27
N ALA A 70 20.39 19.14 -12.38
CA ALA A 70 21.01 17.86 -12.72
C ALA A 70 22.14 17.45 -11.76
N SER A 71 22.63 18.37 -10.92
CA SER A 71 23.65 18.11 -9.90
C SER A 71 23.05 17.78 -8.53
N ALA A 72 21.72 17.62 -8.43
CA ALA A 72 21.04 17.39 -7.16
C ALA A 72 21.57 16.12 -6.47
N VAL A 73 21.99 16.27 -5.23
CA VAL A 73 22.52 15.18 -4.42
C VAL A 73 21.39 14.55 -3.64
N LYS A 74 21.20 13.25 -3.86
CA LYS A 74 20.25 12.43 -3.11
C LYS A 74 20.78 12.15 -1.71
N PHE A 75 19.93 12.34 -0.71
CA PHE A 75 20.19 11.86 0.64
C PHE A 75 19.65 10.44 0.78
N ASP A 76 20.54 9.49 1.11
CA ASP A 76 20.13 8.12 1.44
C ASP A 76 19.45 8.05 2.81
N TYR A 77 19.92 8.87 3.75
CA TYR A 77 19.32 9.07 5.07
C TYR A 77 19.39 10.54 5.45
N ILE A 78 18.31 11.03 6.04
CA ILE A 78 18.26 12.37 6.57
C ILE A 78 17.45 12.36 7.86
N SER A 79 17.98 13.02 8.89
CA SER A 79 17.28 13.15 10.16
C SER A 79 16.16 14.18 10.06
N PHE A 80 15.16 14.08 10.94
CA PHE A 80 14.07 15.07 10.96
C PHE A 80 14.60 16.50 11.16
N ASP A 81 15.57 16.67 12.06
CA ASP A 81 16.17 17.98 12.32
C ASP A 81 16.93 18.53 11.11
N ASP A 82 17.60 17.68 10.34
CA ASP A 82 18.37 18.10 9.16
C ASP A 82 17.46 18.51 8.00
N VAL A 83 16.31 17.86 7.82
CA VAL A 83 15.29 18.26 6.83
C VAL A 83 14.79 19.67 7.15
N LEU A 84 14.46 19.93 8.42
CA LEU A 84 13.98 21.25 8.87
C LEU A 84 15.05 22.32 8.73
N LYS A 85 16.30 22.03 9.13
CA LYS A 85 17.42 22.98 9.01
C LYS A 85 17.77 23.32 7.56
N LYS A 86 17.70 22.34 6.66
CA LYS A 86 17.99 22.51 5.23
C LYS A 86 16.78 23.03 4.44
N GLY A 87 15.60 23.13 5.06
CA GLY A 87 14.38 23.60 4.40
C GLY A 87 13.93 22.70 3.25
N LEU A 88 14.14 21.38 3.37
CA LEU A 88 13.81 20.44 2.31
C LEU A 88 12.31 20.14 2.31
N ASN A 89 11.65 20.42 1.19
CA ASN A 89 10.21 20.22 1.02
C ASN A 89 9.88 18.74 0.75
N VAL A 90 9.96 17.91 1.78
CA VAL A 90 9.61 16.49 1.68
C VAL A 90 8.10 16.27 1.85
N MET A 91 7.47 16.98 2.79
CA MET A 91 6.04 16.97 3.09
C MET A 91 5.65 18.27 3.80
N ASP A 92 4.37 18.49 4.05
CA ASP A 92 3.94 19.63 4.85
C ASP A 92 4.58 19.61 6.24
N THR A 93 5.04 20.79 6.69
CA THR A 93 5.75 20.94 7.97
C THR A 93 4.98 20.30 9.13
N THR A 94 3.65 20.47 9.16
CA THR A 94 2.78 19.88 10.19
C THR A 94 2.83 18.36 10.19
N ALA A 95 2.75 17.74 9.02
CA ALA A 95 2.81 16.29 8.89
C ALA A 95 4.19 15.77 9.30
N PHE A 96 5.25 16.49 8.93
CA PHE A 96 6.63 16.15 9.25
C PHE A 96 6.90 16.18 10.76
N THR A 97 6.51 17.28 11.43
CA THR A 97 6.64 17.44 12.89
C THR A 97 5.85 16.38 13.62
N LEU A 98 4.62 16.07 13.18
CA LEU A 98 3.80 15.04 13.78
C LEU A 98 4.46 13.65 13.68
N SER A 99 5.09 13.35 12.55
CA SER A 99 5.85 12.11 12.36
C SER A 99 7.08 12.06 13.26
N GLN A 100 7.80 13.19 13.42
CA GLN A 100 8.95 13.33 14.30
C GLN A 100 8.58 13.08 15.78
N GLU A 101 7.51 13.70 16.26
CA GLU A 101 7.03 13.56 17.65
C GLU A 101 6.69 12.11 18.00
N ASN A 102 6.09 11.38 17.04
CA ASN A 102 5.71 9.99 17.21
C ASN A 102 6.79 9.00 16.78
N LYS A 103 7.99 9.48 16.42
CA LYS A 103 9.12 8.67 15.93
C LYS A 103 8.73 7.74 14.77
N LEU A 104 7.76 8.15 13.96
CA LEU A 104 7.26 7.38 12.83
C LEU A 104 8.15 7.64 11.61
N PRO A 105 8.96 6.66 11.16
CA PRO A 105 9.85 6.86 10.03
C PRO A 105 9.09 7.03 8.71
N ILE A 106 9.67 7.82 7.81
CA ILE A 106 9.11 8.10 6.48
C ILE A 106 10.10 7.65 5.42
N VAL A 107 9.64 6.79 4.50
CA VAL A 107 10.41 6.33 3.35
C VAL A 107 9.82 6.94 2.09
N VAL A 108 10.62 7.77 1.41
CA VAL A 108 10.24 8.40 0.14
C VAL A 108 10.71 7.51 -1.01
N PHE A 109 9.82 7.23 -1.95
CA PHE A 109 10.16 6.41 -3.11
C PHE A 109 9.46 6.86 -4.38
N ASP A 110 10.09 6.59 -5.53
CA ASP A 110 9.50 6.84 -6.83
C ASP A 110 8.44 5.78 -7.13
N MET A 111 7.20 6.23 -7.31
CA MET A 111 6.05 5.39 -7.64
C MET A 111 6.03 4.99 -9.13
N ASN A 112 6.69 5.73 -10.02
CA ASN A 112 6.72 5.45 -11.45
C ASN A 112 7.66 4.30 -11.82
N LYS A 113 8.58 3.94 -10.91
CA LYS A 113 9.52 2.85 -11.12
C LYS A 113 8.88 1.50 -10.75
N ILE A 114 8.66 0.68 -11.78
CA ILE A 114 8.09 -0.67 -11.64
C ILE A 114 8.94 -1.50 -10.66
N GLY A 115 8.29 -2.13 -9.68
CA GLY A 115 8.94 -3.00 -8.67
C GLY A 115 9.49 -2.28 -7.43
N ASN A 116 9.47 -0.94 -7.39
CA ASN A 116 10.07 -0.19 -6.27
C ASN A 116 9.29 -0.32 -4.96
N LEU A 117 7.95 -0.32 -5.02
CA LEU A 117 7.10 -0.59 -3.85
C LEU A 117 7.32 -2.02 -3.32
N LEU A 118 7.50 -2.99 -4.21
CA LEU A 118 7.73 -4.39 -3.86
C LEU A 118 9.08 -4.55 -3.14
N LYS A 119 10.12 -3.87 -3.65
CA LYS A 119 11.45 -3.79 -3.03
C LYS A 119 11.40 -3.27 -1.59
N ILE A 120 10.65 -2.19 -1.38
CA ILE A 120 10.57 -1.53 -0.06
C ILE A 120 9.75 -2.35 0.92
N SER A 121 8.60 -2.87 0.49
CA SER A 121 7.71 -3.67 1.33
C SER A 121 8.37 -4.99 1.79
N MET A 122 9.20 -5.61 0.95
CA MET A 122 9.85 -6.89 1.27
C MET A 122 11.08 -6.75 2.17
N LEU A 123 11.82 -5.63 2.11
CA LEU A 123 13.13 -5.51 2.77
C LEU A 123 13.22 -4.38 3.79
N GLY A 124 12.21 -3.51 3.87
CA GLY A 124 12.18 -2.38 4.80
C GLY A 124 12.02 -2.78 6.26
N SER A 125 11.51 -3.99 6.55
CA SER A 125 11.30 -4.51 7.91
C SER A 125 12.51 -5.27 8.48
N VAL A 126 13.58 -5.46 7.71
CA VAL A 126 14.73 -6.27 8.13
C VAL A 126 15.76 -5.39 8.86
N PHE A 127 15.95 -5.66 10.15
CA PHE A 127 17.01 -5.08 10.96
C PHE A 127 18.18 -6.06 11.08
N VAL A 128 19.38 -5.54 10.93
CA VAL A 128 20.64 -6.29 10.99
C VAL A 128 21.43 -5.77 12.18
N ASP A 129 22.01 -6.69 12.97
CA ASP A 129 22.91 -6.32 14.04
C ASP A 129 24.25 -5.85 13.46
N TYR A 130 24.46 -4.53 13.49
CA TYR A 130 25.71 -3.87 13.11
C TYR A 130 26.45 -3.46 14.39
N TYR A 131 27.49 -4.22 14.74
CA TYR A 131 28.33 -4.00 15.91
C TYR A 131 27.55 -3.81 17.24
N GLY A 132 26.50 -4.58 17.48
CA GLY A 132 25.69 -4.53 18.71
C GLY A 132 24.54 -3.52 18.67
N SER A 133 24.30 -2.89 17.51
CA SER A 133 23.18 -1.97 17.28
C SER A 133 22.30 -2.46 16.13
N ALA A 134 20.99 -2.44 16.32
CA ALA A 134 20.04 -2.83 15.28
C ALA A 134 19.97 -1.74 14.21
N SER A 135 20.57 -1.99 13.05
CA SER A 135 20.59 -1.08 11.90
C SER A 135 19.72 -1.63 10.77
N PRO A 136 18.91 -0.80 10.08
CA PRO A 136 18.15 -1.22 8.91
C PRO A 136 19.02 -1.84 7.81
N LEU A 137 18.53 -2.88 7.13
CA LEU A 137 19.25 -3.58 6.05
C LEU A 137 19.73 -2.64 4.93
N SER A 138 18.97 -1.58 4.65
CA SER A 138 19.30 -0.55 3.66
C SER A 138 20.51 0.31 4.04
N GLN A 139 20.95 0.32 5.31
CA GLN A 139 22.14 1.04 5.77
C GLN A 139 23.41 0.21 5.63
N VAL A 140 23.29 -1.10 5.86
CA VAL A 140 24.41 -2.03 5.82
C VAL A 140 24.64 -2.63 4.43
N SER A 141 23.66 -2.51 3.53
CA SER A 141 23.75 -3.06 2.18
C SER A 141 23.06 -2.20 1.12
N LYS A 142 23.67 -2.17 -0.07
CA LYS A 142 23.05 -1.64 -1.28
C LYS A 142 22.07 -2.67 -1.84
N ILE A 143 20.80 -2.31 -1.85
CA ILE A 143 19.71 -3.14 -2.37
C ILE A 143 19.50 -2.82 -3.86
N SER A 144 19.52 -3.83 -4.72
CA SER A 144 19.20 -3.73 -6.16
C SER A 144 18.18 -4.79 -6.54
N VAL A 145 17.25 -4.45 -7.43
CA VAL A 145 16.26 -5.38 -7.98
C VAL A 145 16.54 -5.46 -9.47
N PRO A 146 17.47 -6.32 -9.92
CA PRO A 146 17.77 -6.49 -11.33
C PRO A 146 16.60 -7.07 -12.11
N ASP A 147 15.76 -7.89 -11.47
CA ASP A 147 14.58 -8.51 -12.06
C ASP A 147 13.46 -8.64 -11.00
N ALA A 148 12.20 -8.71 -11.42
CA ALA A 148 11.04 -8.89 -10.56
C ALA A 148 11.08 -10.14 -9.66
N ARG A 149 11.95 -11.12 -9.95
CA ARG A 149 12.12 -12.38 -9.20
C ARG A 149 13.41 -12.44 -8.39
N THR A 150 14.30 -11.46 -8.56
CA THR A 150 15.63 -11.49 -7.96
C THR A 150 15.92 -10.16 -7.28
N ILE A 151 16.17 -10.22 -5.98
CA ILE A 151 16.66 -9.07 -5.22
C ILE A 151 18.10 -9.35 -4.83
N THR A 152 19.01 -8.43 -5.18
CA THR A 152 20.42 -8.52 -4.82
C THR A 152 20.75 -7.50 -3.75
N LEU A 153 21.45 -7.95 -2.72
CA LEU A 153 21.97 -7.15 -1.63
C LEU A 153 23.48 -7.19 -1.70
N GLN A 154 24.10 -6.02 -1.80
CA GLN A 154 25.55 -5.86 -1.76
C GLN A 154 25.94 -5.19 -0.45
N PRO A 155 26.43 -5.92 0.56
CA PRO A 155 26.89 -5.32 1.80
C PRO A 155 28.06 -4.36 1.54
N PHE A 156 28.12 -3.25 2.28
CA PHE A 156 29.27 -2.35 2.22
C PHE A 156 30.52 -2.98 2.84
N GLU A 157 30.34 -3.90 3.78
CA GLU A 157 31.40 -4.68 4.42
C GLU A 157 31.17 -6.18 4.22
N LYS A 158 32.19 -6.91 3.75
CA LYS A 158 32.08 -8.37 3.53
C LYS A 158 31.78 -9.15 4.82
N ASN A 159 32.21 -8.63 5.97
CA ASN A 159 31.95 -9.25 7.28
C ASN A 159 30.46 -9.24 7.66
N MET A 160 29.66 -8.36 7.03
CA MET A 160 28.23 -8.24 7.27
C MET A 160 27.38 -9.24 6.49
N LEU A 161 27.97 -10.06 5.62
CA LEU A 161 27.24 -11.07 4.84
C LEU A 161 26.45 -12.04 5.72
N HIS A 162 27.09 -12.58 6.76
CA HIS A 162 26.47 -13.59 7.62
C HIS A 162 25.41 -13.01 8.60
N PRO A 163 25.61 -11.84 9.23
CA PRO A 163 24.55 -11.15 9.97
C PRO A 163 23.33 -10.80 9.12
N ILE A 164 23.53 -10.34 7.88
CA ILE A 164 22.43 -10.00 6.96
C ILE A 164 21.63 -11.25 6.59
N GLU A 165 22.31 -12.34 6.23
CA GLU A 165 21.68 -13.63 5.93
C GLU A 165 20.79 -14.11 7.09
N LYS A 166 21.33 -14.09 8.32
CA LYS A 166 20.58 -14.43 9.53
C LYS A 166 19.40 -13.49 9.77
N ALA A 167 19.57 -12.19 9.59
CA ALA A 167 18.50 -11.22 9.77
C ALA A 167 17.33 -11.46 8.80
N ILE A 168 17.61 -11.79 7.53
CA ILE A 168 16.59 -12.12 6.52
C ILE A 168 15.86 -13.42 6.89
N MET A 169 16.58 -14.43 7.38
CA MET A 169 15.98 -15.69 7.84
C MET A 169 15.11 -15.49 9.10
N ILE A 170 15.57 -14.68 10.06
CA ILE A 170 14.83 -14.35 11.29
C ILE A 170 13.59 -13.52 10.99
N ALA A 171 13.66 -12.60 10.02
CA ALA A 171 12.51 -11.83 9.54
C ALA A 171 11.40 -12.72 8.96
N ASN A 172 11.66 -14.02 8.76
CA ASN A 172 10.70 -15.06 8.39
C ASN A 172 9.87 -14.69 7.16
N LEU A 173 10.50 -13.98 6.21
CA LEU A 173 9.89 -13.53 4.96
C LEU A 173 9.66 -14.68 3.97
N GLY A 174 9.99 -15.94 4.34
CA GLY A 174 9.89 -17.11 3.47
C GLY A 174 10.91 -17.13 2.33
N PHE A 175 11.96 -16.29 2.42
CA PHE A 175 13.03 -16.20 1.44
C PHE A 175 14.24 -17.03 1.86
N ASN A 176 14.87 -17.70 0.89
CA ASN A 176 16.14 -18.38 1.06
C ASN A 176 17.26 -17.52 0.42
N PRO A 177 17.95 -16.67 1.21
CA PRO A 177 19.06 -15.88 0.70
C PRO A 177 20.23 -16.79 0.28
N MET A 178 20.73 -16.62 -0.95
CA MET A 178 21.94 -17.27 -1.44
C MET A 178 23.12 -16.32 -1.36
N ASN A 179 24.17 -16.70 -0.64
CA ASN A 179 25.37 -15.91 -0.50
C ASN A 179 26.45 -16.37 -1.51
N ASN A 180 26.89 -15.48 -2.39
CA ASN A 180 27.96 -15.73 -3.37
C ASN A 180 29.34 -15.18 -2.94
N GLY A 181 29.53 -14.84 -1.67
CA GLY A 181 30.79 -14.32 -1.10
C GLY A 181 31.00 -12.81 -1.26
N ASP A 182 30.26 -12.16 -2.17
CA ASP A 182 30.22 -10.70 -2.32
C ASP A 182 28.79 -10.13 -2.35
N LEU A 183 27.81 -10.94 -2.75
CA LEU A 183 26.41 -10.54 -2.91
C LEU A 183 25.50 -11.57 -2.24
N ILE A 184 24.43 -11.10 -1.62
CA ILE A 184 23.32 -11.92 -1.14
C ILE A 184 22.19 -11.80 -2.16
N ILE A 185 21.78 -12.93 -2.73
CA ILE A 185 20.73 -13.03 -3.73
C ILE A 185 19.50 -13.63 -3.06
N ILE A 186 18.44 -12.84 -2.97
CA ILE A 186 17.12 -13.33 -2.58
C ILE A 186 16.37 -13.69 -3.85
N SER A 187 16.09 -14.98 -4.01
CA SER A 187 15.15 -15.45 -5.02
C SER A 187 13.74 -15.36 -4.45
N VAL A 188 12.89 -14.57 -5.10
CA VAL A 188 11.46 -14.60 -4.85
C VAL A 188 10.94 -15.82 -5.61
N PRO A 189 10.53 -16.90 -4.92
CA PRO A 189 10.07 -18.09 -5.61
C PRO A 189 8.88 -17.70 -6.51
N PRO A 190 8.81 -18.24 -7.74
CA PRO A 190 7.66 -18.02 -8.57
C PRO A 190 6.43 -18.51 -7.82
N LEU A 191 5.33 -17.75 -7.86
CA LEU A 191 4.04 -18.24 -7.37
C LEU A 191 3.79 -19.61 -8.02
N THR A 192 3.76 -20.67 -7.22
CA THR A 192 3.44 -22.03 -7.67
C THR A 192 2.06 -22.05 -8.31
N GLU A 193 1.80 -22.99 -9.21
CA GLU A 193 0.49 -23.11 -9.84
C GLU A 193 -0.63 -23.24 -8.80
N ASP A 194 -0.36 -23.94 -7.69
CA ASP A 194 -1.29 -24.06 -6.56
C ASP A 194 -1.54 -22.72 -5.85
N ARG A 195 -0.49 -21.91 -5.62
CA ARG A 195 -0.66 -20.60 -4.97
C ARG A 195 -1.36 -19.60 -5.88
N ARG A 196 -1.12 -19.66 -7.20
CA ARG A 196 -1.87 -18.86 -8.20
C ARG A 196 -3.34 -19.27 -8.22
N ARG A 197 -3.64 -20.56 -8.16
CA ARG A 197 -5.02 -21.07 -8.06
C ARG A 197 -5.71 -20.62 -6.77
N GLU A 198 -5.01 -20.62 -5.64
CA GLU A 198 -5.52 -20.06 -4.39
C GLU A 198 -5.83 -18.57 -4.50
N LEU A 199 -4.91 -17.78 -5.06
CA LEU A 199 -5.10 -16.34 -5.26
C LEU A 199 -6.24 -16.04 -6.23
N ALA A 200 -6.38 -16.82 -7.31
CA ALA A 200 -7.51 -16.72 -8.23
C ALA A 200 -8.83 -17.08 -7.54
N LYS A 201 -8.84 -18.11 -6.68
CA LYS A 201 -10.01 -18.47 -5.87
C LYS A 201 -10.38 -17.36 -4.89
N GLN A 202 -9.39 -16.73 -4.26
CA GLN A 202 -9.60 -15.60 -3.36
C GLN A 202 -10.16 -14.38 -4.12
N ALA A 203 -9.64 -14.08 -5.31
CA ALA A 203 -10.17 -13.02 -6.16
C ALA A 203 -11.63 -13.28 -6.58
N LYS A 204 -11.99 -14.53 -6.88
CA LYS A 204 -13.37 -14.93 -7.16
C LYS A 204 -14.30 -14.75 -5.95
N VAL A 205 -13.84 -15.13 -4.76
CA VAL A 205 -14.62 -14.93 -3.52
C VAL A 205 -14.89 -13.44 -3.30
N GLU A 206 -13.88 -12.59 -3.45
CA GLU A 206 -14.04 -11.13 -3.30
C GLU A 206 -14.99 -10.54 -4.36
N ALA A 207 -14.92 -11.03 -5.61
CA ALA A 207 -15.84 -10.61 -6.67
C ALA A 207 -17.29 -11.04 -6.38
N GLU A 208 -17.50 -12.23 -5.82
CA GLU A 208 -18.83 -12.68 -5.40
C GLU A 208 -19.35 -11.87 -4.21
N ASP A 209 -18.51 -11.54 -3.23
CA ASP A 209 -18.88 -10.67 -2.11
C ASP A 209 -19.29 -9.26 -2.61
N ALA A 210 -18.56 -8.70 -3.58
CA ALA A 210 -18.91 -7.44 -4.22
C ALA A 210 -20.25 -7.52 -4.98
N LYS A 211 -20.51 -8.61 -5.71
CA LYS A 211 -21.79 -8.86 -6.38
C LYS A 211 -22.95 -9.02 -5.39
N ILE A 212 -22.71 -9.68 -4.25
CA ILE A 212 -23.69 -9.79 -3.16
C ILE A 212 -24.01 -8.40 -2.61
N GLY A 213 -22.99 -7.55 -2.42
CA GLY A 213 -23.17 -6.14 -2.05
C GLY A 213 -24.10 -5.38 -3.00
N ILE A 214 -23.86 -5.48 -4.32
CA ILE A 214 -24.73 -4.86 -5.33
C ILE A 214 -26.15 -5.43 -5.30
N ARG A 215 -26.32 -6.74 -5.12
CA ARG A 215 -27.65 -7.37 -5.04
C ARG A 215 -28.42 -6.90 -3.81
N ASN A 216 -27.73 -6.71 -2.68
CA ASN A 216 -28.33 -6.16 -1.47
C ASN A 216 -28.73 -4.70 -1.69
N ALA A 217 -27.85 -3.86 -2.27
CA ALA A 217 -28.18 -2.47 -2.60
C ALA A 217 -29.39 -2.38 -3.55
N ARG A 218 -29.48 -3.24 -4.57
CA ARG A 218 -30.67 -3.33 -5.44
C ARG A 218 -31.93 -3.70 -4.65
N LYS A 219 -31.83 -4.65 -3.71
CA LYS A 219 -32.96 -5.08 -2.88
C LYS A 219 -33.42 -3.94 -1.96
N ASP A 220 -32.49 -3.19 -1.40
CA ASP A 220 -32.78 -2.03 -0.53
C ASP A 220 -33.43 -0.90 -1.35
N ALA A 221 -32.86 -0.57 -2.52
CA ALA A 221 -33.45 0.39 -3.46
C ALA A 221 -34.87 0.00 -3.88
N ASN A 222 -35.11 -1.26 -4.26
CA ASN A 222 -36.46 -1.74 -4.60
C ASN A 222 -37.42 -1.73 -3.40
N THR A 223 -36.91 -1.91 -2.18
CA THR A 223 -37.73 -1.82 -0.95
C THR A 223 -38.11 -0.38 -0.66
N ASP A 224 -37.23 0.58 -0.91
CA ASP A 224 -37.50 2.00 -0.75
C ASP A 224 -38.43 2.55 -1.84
N ILE A 225 -38.27 2.11 -3.09
CA ILE A 225 -39.23 2.41 -4.17
C ILE A 225 -40.65 1.94 -3.79
N LYS A 226 -40.79 0.73 -3.24
CA LYS A 226 -42.08 0.20 -2.74
C LYS A 226 -42.67 0.97 -1.55
N LYS A 227 -41.84 1.64 -0.74
CA LYS A 227 -42.34 2.54 0.32
C LYS A 227 -42.87 3.83 -0.29
N LEU A 228 -42.14 4.42 -1.24
CA LEU A 228 -42.54 5.64 -1.94
C LEU A 228 -43.80 5.45 -2.79
N GLU A 229 -44.02 4.25 -3.32
CA GLU A 229 -45.26 3.85 -4.01
C GLU A 229 -46.46 3.87 -3.05
N LYS A 230 -46.28 3.48 -1.78
CA LYS A 230 -47.32 3.57 -0.74
C LYS A 230 -47.57 4.98 -0.23
N ASP A 231 -46.55 5.84 -0.29
CA ASP A 231 -46.63 7.25 0.13
C ASP A 231 -47.28 8.17 -0.94
N GLY A 232 -47.74 7.61 -2.07
CA GLY A 232 -48.55 8.31 -3.07
C GLY A 232 -47.81 8.79 -4.31
N THR A 233 -46.63 8.25 -4.59
CA THR A 233 -45.86 8.56 -5.82
C THR A 233 -46.47 7.86 -7.05
N SER A 234 -46.43 8.50 -8.21
CA SER A 234 -46.96 7.95 -9.47
C SER A 234 -46.31 6.61 -9.87
N GLU A 235 -47.11 5.64 -10.32
CA GLU A 235 -46.64 4.32 -10.78
C GLU A 235 -45.64 4.41 -11.95
N ASP A 236 -45.77 5.42 -12.82
CA ASP A 236 -44.84 5.62 -13.94
C ASP A 236 -43.44 6.00 -13.47
N ILE A 237 -43.33 6.81 -12.40
CA ILE A 237 -42.03 7.20 -11.83
C ILE A 237 -41.37 6.02 -11.13
N CYS A 238 -42.17 5.17 -10.46
CA CYS A 238 -41.65 3.97 -9.80
C CYS A 238 -41.11 2.97 -10.82
N LYS A 239 -41.78 2.77 -11.95
CA LYS A 239 -41.30 1.88 -13.04
C LYS A 239 -40.02 2.40 -13.69
N SER A 240 -39.92 3.71 -13.97
CA SER A 240 -38.68 4.29 -14.50
C SER A 240 -37.51 4.19 -13.51
N ALA A 241 -37.77 4.38 -12.21
CA ALA A 241 -36.75 4.22 -11.18
C ALA A 241 -36.28 2.75 -11.04
N GLU A 242 -37.18 1.77 -11.11
CA GLU A 242 -36.80 0.35 -11.13
C GLU A 242 -35.92 0.01 -12.35
N GLU A 243 -36.24 0.58 -13.52
CA GLU A 243 -35.47 0.38 -14.74
C GLU A 243 -34.07 1.02 -14.66
N GLU A 244 -33.96 2.23 -14.10
CA GLU A 244 -32.66 2.89 -13.83
C GLU A 244 -31.81 2.09 -12.84
N VAL A 245 -32.41 1.63 -11.74
CA VAL A 245 -31.73 0.78 -10.74
C VAL A 245 -31.22 -0.51 -11.38
N GLN A 246 -32.01 -1.13 -12.26
CA GLN A 246 -31.61 -2.34 -12.97
C GLN A 246 -30.48 -2.07 -13.98
N ASN A 247 -30.51 -0.94 -14.70
CA ASN A 247 -29.46 -0.53 -15.62
C ASN A 247 -28.13 -0.23 -14.89
N LEU A 248 -28.19 0.49 -13.76
CA LEU A 248 -27.04 0.74 -12.89
C LEU A 248 -26.45 -0.58 -12.37
N THR A 249 -27.31 -1.47 -11.86
CA THR A 249 -26.89 -2.79 -11.36
C THR A 249 -26.17 -3.58 -12.45
N ASN A 250 -26.73 -3.64 -13.66
CA ASN A 250 -26.12 -4.36 -14.79
C ASN A 250 -24.75 -3.78 -15.18
N SER A 251 -24.62 -2.44 -15.19
CA SER A 251 -23.36 -1.74 -15.49
C SER A 251 -22.26 -2.08 -14.49
N PHE A 252 -22.56 -2.05 -13.19
CA PHE A 252 -21.57 -2.36 -12.15
C PHE A 252 -21.22 -3.85 -12.07
N ILE A 253 -22.17 -4.76 -12.32
CA ILE A 253 -21.86 -6.20 -12.45
C ILE A 253 -20.88 -6.42 -13.60
N LYS A 254 -21.11 -5.80 -14.75
CA LYS A 254 -20.21 -5.91 -15.91
C LYS A 254 -18.80 -5.39 -15.60
N LYS A 255 -18.69 -4.27 -14.89
CA LYS A 255 -17.38 -3.74 -14.44
C LYS A 255 -16.64 -4.70 -13.51
N ILE A 256 -17.35 -5.36 -12.60
CA ILE A 256 -16.74 -6.36 -11.71
C ILE A 256 -16.20 -7.54 -12.53
N ASP A 257 -16.97 -8.03 -13.50
CA ASP A 257 -16.55 -9.15 -14.36
C ASP A 257 -15.35 -8.77 -15.24
N GLU A 258 -15.31 -7.55 -15.79
CA GLU A 258 -14.17 -7.03 -16.55
C GLU A 258 -12.91 -6.93 -15.67
N LEU A 259 -13.02 -6.39 -14.46
CA LEU A 259 -11.90 -6.29 -13.52
C LEU A 259 -11.40 -7.66 -13.04
N LEU A 260 -12.31 -8.60 -12.79
CA LEU A 260 -11.97 -9.97 -12.43
C LEU A 260 -11.21 -10.65 -13.58
N ALA A 261 -11.66 -10.49 -14.83
CA ALA A 261 -11.01 -11.07 -15.99
C ALA A 261 -9.59 -10.52 -16.18
N VAL A 262 -9.39 -9.21 -16.01
CA VAL A 262 -8.06 -8.59 -16.04
C VAL A 262 -7.19 -9.15 -14.91
N LYS A 263 -7.73 -9.26 -13.69
CA LYS A 263 -6.97 -9.74 -12.54
C LYS A 263 -6.61 -11.22 -12.65
N GLU A 264 -7.50 -12.06 -13.15
CA GLU A 264 -7.22 -13.47 -13.43
C GLU A 264 -6.14 -13.62 -14.49
N ALA A 265 -6.21 -12.83 -15.57
CA ALA A 265 -5.19 -12.83 -16.61
C ALA A 265 -3.82 -12.37 -16.06
N GLU A 266 -3.79 -11.38 -15.17
CA GLU A 266 -2.56 -10.95 -14.47
C GLU A 266 -2.00 -12.04 -13.55
N ILE A 267 -2.84 -12.69 -12.75
CA ILE A 267 -2.41 -13.76 -11.82
C ILE A 267 -1.86 -14.98 -12.59
N MET A 268 -2.42 -15.25 -13.78
CA MET A 268 -2.02 -16.38 -14.61
C MET A 268 -0.86 -16.06 -15.56
N LYS A 269 -0.55 -14.78 -15.84
CA LYS A 269 0.62 -14.40 -16.63
C LYS A 269 1.93 -14.69 -15.87
N VAL A 270 2.97 -15.02 -16.62
CA VAL A 270 4.29 -15.45 -16.13
C VAL A 270 5.29 -14.32 -16.20
#